data_AF-A0A1E5V8M9-F1
#
_entry.id   AF-A0A1E5V8M9-F1
#
_cell.length_a   1.000
_cell.length_b   1.000
_cell.length_c   1.000
_cell.angle_alpha   90.00
_cell.angle_beta   90.00
_cell.angle_gamma   90.00
#
_symmetry.space_group_name_H-M   'P 1'
#
loop_
_entity.id
_entity.type
_entity.pdbx_description
1 polymer ?
#
loop_
_entity_poly.entity_id
_entity_poly.type
_entity_poly.pdbx_seq_one_letter_code
_entity_poly.pdbx_strand_id
1 'polypeptide(L)'
;MEAPVVEKKVIMAASSSAVPLETAKQDDAPATDATEAVAEKQAEEPPKPPSNRCLTCRKKVGLTGFQCRCGGTFCSTHRYTDSHQCTFDYKKVAREQIAKQNPVVMAEKINKI
;
A
#
# COMPACT_ATOMS: atom_id res chain seq x y z
N MET A 1 52.46 2.39 24.38
CA MET A 1 53.13 1.80 23.19
C MET A 1 52.18 0.81 22.50
N GLU A 2 50.89 1.12 22.30
CA GLU A 2 50.26 2.19 21.49
C GLU A 2 49.84 1.66 20.12
N ALA A 3 48.52 1.60 19.91
CA ALA A 3 47.91 1.38 18.61
C ALA A 3 47.41 2.75 18.07
N PRO A 4 47.80 3.16 16.86
CA PRO A 4 47.33 4.43 16.29
C PRO A 4 45.87 4.30 15.84
N VAL A 5 44.97 4.97 16.56
CA VAL A 5 43.57 5.17 16.14
C VAL A 5 43.56 6.10 14.92
N VAL A 6 42.96 5.66 13.81
CA VAL A 6 42.71 6.50 12.63
C VAL A 6 41.21 6.77 12.52
N GLU A 7 40.79 7.90 13.07
CA GLU A 7 39.41 8.36 13.08
C GLU A 7 39.02 9.00 11.74
N LYS A 8 37.97 8.52 11.08
CA LYS A 8 37.46 9.11 9.82
C LYS A 8 35.93 9.26 9.81
N LYS A 9 35.49 10.26 10.57
CA LYS A 9 34.43 11.22 10.22
C LYS A 9 33.16 10.66 9.57
N VAL A 10 32.14 10.42 10.41
CA VAL A 10 30.74 10.32 9.96
C VAL A 10 30.34 11.60 9.22
N ILE A 11 29.73 11.46 8.05
CA ILE A 11 29.02 12.55 7.36
C ILE A 11 27.51 12.35 7.54
N MET A 12 26.87 13.30 8.24
CA MET A 12 25.41 13.32 8.39
C MET A 12 24.79 14.07 7.22
N ALA A 13 23.76 13.48 6.62
CA ALA A 13 22.87 14.13 5.66
C ALA A 13 21.43 13.85 6.07
N ALA A 14 20.81 14.79 6.80
CA ALA A 14 19.41 14.72 7.16
C ALA A 14 18.55 15.32 6.03
N SER A 15 17.59 14.54 5.53
CA SER A 15 16.56 15.01 4.59
C SER A 15 15.17 14.71 5.15
N SER A 16 14.77 15.51 6.14
CA SER A 16 13.47 15.41 6.81
C SER A 16 12.38 16.10 5.99
N SER A 17 11.80 15.41 5.01
CA SER A 17 10.60 15.87 4.31
C SER A 17 9.34 15.57 5.13
N ALA A 18 9.06 16.41 6.12
CA ALA A 18 7.80 16.35 6.88
C ALA A 18 6.68 17.07 6.10
N VAL A 19 5.58 16.36 5.84
CA VAL A 19 4.31 16.94 5.34
C VAL A 19 3.26 16.84 6.45
N PRO A 20 2.68 17.95 6.93
CA PRO A 20 1.66 17.93 7.98
C PRO A 20 0.38 17.19 7.59
N LEU A 21 -0.25 16.57 8.59
CA LEU A 21 -1.60 16.02 8.53
C LEU A 21 -2.59 17.10 9.00
N GLU A 22 -3.39 17.66 8.10
CA GLU A 22 -4.54 18.48 8.49
C GLU A 22 -5.78 17.62 8.74
N THR A 23 -6.52 17.97 9.80
CA THR A 23 -7.71 17.25 10.26
C THR A 23 -8.87 18.24 10.34
N ALA A 24 -9.95 17.99 9.60
CA ALA A 24 -11.20 18.75 9.68
C ALA A 24 -12.32 17.89 10.31
N LYS A 25 -13.34 18.55 10.87
CA LYS A 25 -14.13 18.00 11.99
C LYS A 25 -15.61 18.40 11.91
N GLN A 26 -16.50 17.38 11.86
CA GLN A 26 -17.94 17.42 12.22
C GLN A 26 -18.77 18.41 11.34
N ASP A 27 -20.09 18.58 11.40
CA ASP A 27 -21.17 18.29 12.39
C ASP A 27 -22.39 17.64 11.67
N ASP A 28 -23.02 16.59 12.22
CA ASP A 28 -24.27 16.57 13.02
C ASP A 28 -25.57 16.43 12.15
N ALA A 29 -26.77 16.38 12.76
CA ALA A 29 -28.01 15.79 12.22
C ALA A 29 -29.23 16.75 12.44
N PRO A 30 -30.54 16.34 12.44
CA PRO A 30 -31.21 15.09 12.02
C PRO A 30 -32.52 15.26 11.19
N ALA A 31 -33.04 14.14 10.66
CA ALA A 31 -34.45 13.91 10.25
C ALA A 31 -35.05 14.80 9.12
N THR A 32 -36.19 14.48 8.50
CA THR A 32 -37.03 13.25 8.50
C THR A 32 -36.67 12.38 7.26
N ASP A 33 -37.49 11.66 6.46
CA ASP A 33 -38.93 11.35 6.40
C ASP A 33 -39.19 10.01 5.64
N ALA A 34 -40.47 9.64 5.44
CA ALA A 34 -40.91 8.39 4.82
C ALA A 34 -40.92 8.38 3.27
N THR A 35 -40.70 7.21 2.69
CA THR A 35 -41.47 6.73 1.51
C THR A 35 -41.29 5.22 1.32
N GLU A 36 -42.38 4.47 1.34
CA GLU A 36 -42.39 3.06 0.94
C GLU A 36 -42.54 2.94 -0.58
N ALA A 37 -41.67 2.17 -1.24
CA ALA A 37 -41.84 1.79 -2.64
C ALA A 37 -41.29 0.37 -2.84
N VAL A 38 -42.18 -0.59 -3.13
CA VAL A 38 -41.82 -2.00 -3.28
C VAL A 38 -41.15 -2.23 -4.63
N ALA A 39 -39.95 -2.81 -4.63
CA ALA A 39 -39.27 -3.27 -5.83
C ALA A 39 -38.50 -4.56 -5.52
N GLU A 40 -38.92 -5.67 -6.12
CA GLU A 40 -38.28 -6.97 -5.94
C GLU A 40 -36.84 -6.93 -6.44
N LYS A 41 -35.89 -7.25 -5.55
CA LYS A 41 -34.51 -7.55 -5.91
C LYS A 41 -34.10 -8.87 -5.28
N GLN A 42 -33.39 -9.67 -6.08
CA GLN A 42 -32.94 -11.00 -5.72
C GLN A 42 -32.01 -10.92 -4.50
N ALA A 43 -32.16 -11.87 -3.58
CA ALA A 43 -31.39 -11.92 -2.33
C ALA A 43 -29.95 -12.42 -2.58
N GLU A 44 -29.13 -11.56 -3.19
CA GLU A 44 -27.67 -11.71 -3.16
C GLU A 44 -27.20 -11.50 -1.70
N GLU A 45 -26.52 -12.48 -1.10
CA GLU A 45 -26.02 -12.35 0.28
C GLU A 45 -25.11 -11.10 0.37
N PRO A 46 -25.27 -10.24 1.41
CA PRO A 46 -24.33 -9.15 1.61
C PRO A 46 -22.93 -9.75 1.79
N PRO A 47 -21.91 -9.27 1.04
CA PRO A 47 -20.61 -9.91 0.97
C PRO A 47 -20.00 -10.02 2.36
N LYS A 48 -19.84 -11.28 2.81
CA LYS A 48 -19.45 -11.63 4.19
C LYS A 48 -18.20 -10.84 4.58
N PRO A 49 -18.24 -10.06 5.69
CA PRO A 49 -17.26 -9.01 5.95
C PRO A 49 -15.84 -9.60 5.99
N PRO A 50 -14.85 -8.94 5.34
CA PRO A 50 -13.53 -9.51 5.12
C PRO A 50 -12.92 -9.97 6.44
N SER A 51 -12.49 -11.23 6.49
CA SER A 51 -12.14 -11.85 7.77
C SER A 51 -10.95 -11.12 8.40
N ASN A 52 -11.20 -10.40 9.50
CA ASN A 52 -10.21 -9.60 10.22
C ASN A 52 -9.21 -10.46 11.02
N ARG A 53 -8.59 -11.43 10.35
CA ARG A 53 -7.58 -12.38 10.82
C ARG A 53 -6.46 -12.50 9.81
N CYS A 54 -5.24 -12.72 10.28
CA CYS A 54 -4.10 -13.07 9.44
C CYS A 54 -4.31 -14.45 8.78
N LEU A 55 -4.10 -14.59 7.46
CA LEU A 55 -4.23 -15.89 6.79
C LEU A 55 -3.21 -16.92 7.30
N THR A 56 -1.94 -16.55 7.44
CA THR A 56 -0.87 -17.47 7.88
C THR A 56 -1.10 -18.01 9.30
N CYS A 57 -1.38 -17.13 10.27
CA CYS A 57 -1.41 -17.50 11.70
C CYS A 57 -2.78 -17.39 12.38
N ARG A 58 -3.85 -17.02 11.65
CA ARG A 58 -5.26 -16.90 12.12
C ARG A 58 -5.52 -15.98 13.33
N LYS A 59 -4.49 -15.30 13.83
CA LYS A 59 -4.55 -14.21 14.83
C LYS A 59 -5.46 -13.09 14.32
N LYS A 60 -6.36 -12.57 15.17
CA LYS A 60 -7.18 -11.38 14.85
C LYS A 60 -6.26 -10.19 14.58
N VAL A 61 -6.56 -9.43 13.53
CA VAL A 61 -5.83 -8.20 13.15
C VAL A 61 -6.69 -6.94 13.25
N GLY A 62 -8.01 -7.04 13.19
CA GLY A 62 -8.90 -5.87 13.29
C GLY A 62 -8.56 -4.79 12.26
N LEU A 63 -8.61 -3.52 12.67
CA LEU A 63 -8.21 -2.38 11.83
C LEU A 63 -6.72 -2.40 11.39
N THR A 64 -5.84 -3.11 12.10
CA THR A 64 -4.39 -3.12 11.81
C THR A 64 -3.96 -4.29 10.91
N GLY A 65 -4.89 -4.82 10.11
CA GLY A 65 -4.62 -5.82 9.09
C GLY A 65 -3.93 -5.23 7.87
N PHE A 66 -2.74 -5.74 7.53
CA PHE A 66 -2.05 -5.39 6.30
C PHE A 66 -2.60 -6.21 5.14
N GLN A 67 -3.23 -5.57 4.16
CA GLN A 67 -3.60 -6.22 2.90
C GLN A 67 -2.36 -6.39 2.01
N CYS A 68 -2.20 -7.57 1.43
CA CYS A 68 -1.16 -7.87 0.44
C CYS A 68 -1.76 -7.93 -0.97
N ARG A 69 -0.91 -7.74 -2.00
CA ARG A 69 -1.31 -7.78 -3.42
C ARG A 69 -1.84 -9.13 -3.90
N CYS A 70 -1.63 -10.21 -3.15
CA CYS A 70 -2.28 -11.51 -3.36
C CYS A 70 -3.74 -11.56 -2.86
N GLY A 71 -4.33 -10.44 -2.42
CA GLY A 71 -5.70 -10.36 -1.89
C GLY A 71 -5.84 -10.77 -0.43
N GLY A 72 -4.76 -11.20 0.23
CA GLY A 72 -4.77 -11.69 1.59
C GLY A 72 -4.51 -10.63 2.66
N THR A 73 -5.14 -10.78 3.84
CA THR A 73 -4.89 -9.93 5.01
C THR A 73 -3.94 -10.61 6.00
N PHE A 74 -2.97 -9.86 6.53
CA PHE A 74 -1.89 -10.36 7.38
C PHE A 74 -1.66 -9.47 8.62
N CYS A 75 -1.05 -10.05 9.66
CA CYS A 75 -0.54 -9.27 10.79
C CYS A 75 0.86 -8.71 10.50
N SER A 76 1.37 -7.79 11.32
CA SER A 76 2.70 -7.17 11.18
C SER A 76 3.83 -8.18 10.88
N THR A 77 3.88 -9.29 11.60
CA THR A 77 4.89 -10.36 11.43
C THR A 77 4.79 -11.09 10.08
N HIS A 78 3.59 -11.19 9.50
CA HIS A 78 3.32 -11.94 8.27
C HIS A 78 3.09 -11.03 7.04
N ARG A 79 3.42 -9.74 7.17
CA ARG A 79 3.18 -8.71 6.14
C ARG A 79 4.03 -8.91 4.88
N TYR A 80 5.25 -9.44 5.03
CA TYR A 80 6.24 -9.53 3.95
C TYR A 80 6.03 -10.79 3.09
N THR A 81 6.39 -10.72 1.81
CA THR A 81 6.20 -11.80 0.81
C THR A 81 6.68 -13.16 1.28
N ASP A 82 7.83 -13.15 1.96
CA ASP A 82 8.61 -14.31 2.38
C ASP A 82 7.94 -15.04 3.56
N SER A 83 7.09 -14.31 4.30
CA SER A 83 6.37 -14.78 5.49
C SER A 83 4.97 -15.34 5.22
N HIS A 84 4.51 -15.33 3.96
CA HIS A 84 3.21 -15.90 3.58
C HIS A 84 3.16 -16.55 2.18
N GLN A 85 4.32 -16.92 1.60
CA GLN A 85 4.41 -17.57 0.28
C GLN A 85 3.61 -16.83 -0.81
N CYS A 86 3.86 -15.52 -0.95
CA CYS A 86 3.07 -14.66 -1.82
C CYS A 86 3.13 -15.11 -3.30
N THR A 87 1.97 -15.43 -3.88
CA THR A 87 1.81 -15.86 -5.28
C THR A 87 1.80 -14.72 -6.30
N PHE A 88 2.00 -13.46 -5.87
CA PHE A 88 1.87 -12.29 -6.73
C PHE A 88 3.17 -11.97 -7.50
N ASP A 89 3.08 -11.80 -8.81
CA ASP A 89 4.21 -11.52 -9.70
C ASP A 89 4.66 -10.04 -9.68
N TYR A 90 5.29 -9.61 -8.57
CA TYR A 90 5.84 -8.24 -8.43
C TYR A 90 6.73 -7.82 -9.63
N LYS A 91 7.49 -8.76 -10.20
CA LYS A 91 8.42 -8.53 -11.34
C LYS A 91 7.73 -8.33 -12.69
N LYS A 92 6.45 -8.71 -12.86
CA LYS A 92 5.69 -8.44 -14.10
C LYS A 92 5.12 -7.03 -14.04
N VAL A 93 4.30 -6.77 -13.02
CA VAL A 93 3.65 -5.47 -12.77
C VAL A 93 4.66 -4.32 -12.67
N ALA A 94 5.82 -4.51 -12.03
CA ALA A 94 6.86 -3.47 -11.99
C ALA A 94 7.43 -3.14 -13.38
N ARG A 95 7.62 -4.13 -14.27
CA ARG A 95 8.10 -3.89 -15.64
C ARG A 95 7.04 -3.21 -16.49
N GLU A 96 5.77 -3.59 -16.34
CA GLU A 96 4.64 -2.94 -17.02
C GLU A 96 4.48 -1.47 -16.57
N GLN A 97 4.65 -1.19 -15.27
CA GLN A 97 4.64 0.16 -14.72
C GLN A 97 5.81 1.02 -15.26
N ILE A 98 7.04 0.49 -15.23
CA ILE A 98 8.22 1.17 -15.78
C ILE A 98 8.07 1.40 -17.30
N ALA A 99 7.60 0.40 -18.06
CA ALA A 99 7.39 0.53 -19.50
C ALA A 99 6.32 1.59 -19.85
N LYS A 100 5.29 1.77 -19.01
CA LYS A 100 4.29 2.83 -19.15
C LYS A 100 4.80 4.22 -18.73
N GLN A 101 5.81 4.29 -17.86
CA GLN A 101 6.37 5.54 -17.33
C GLN A 101 7.58 6.06 -18.12
N ASN A 102 8.32 5.20 -18.82
CA ASN A 102 9.45 5.61 -19.66
C ASN A 102 8.96 6.36 -20.91
N PRO A 103 9.31 7.66 -21.09
CA PRO A 103 9.04 8.35 -22.34
C PRO A 103 9.90 7.77 -23.47
N VAL A 104 9.35 7.69 -24.69
CA VAL A 104 10.06 7.16 -25.85
C VAL A 104 11.05 8.20 -26.37
N VAL A 105 12.31 8.08 -25.94
CA VAL A 105 13.40 8.98 -26.38
C VAL A 105 13.84 8.61 -27.81
N MET A 106 13.21 9.24 -28.80
CA MET A 106 13.72 9.27 -30.18
C MET A 106 14.55 10.55 -30.37
N ALA A 107 15.87 10.39 -30.53
CA ALA A 107 16.73 11.48 -30.97
C ALA A 107 16.81 11.47 -32.50
N GLU A 108 16.71 12.64 -33.13
CA GLU A 108 16.92 12.76 -34.57
C GLU A 108 18.37 12.41 -34.94
N LYS A 109 18.54 11.72 -36.06
CA LYS A 109 19.85 11.20 -36.48
C LYS A 109 20.67 12.34 -37.06
N ILE A 110 21.61 12.86 -36.26
CA ILE A 110 22.49 13.98 -36.60
C ILE A 110 23.13 13.74 -37.98
N ASN A 111 22.82 14.61 -38.93
CA ASN A 111 23.47 14.62 -40.25
C ASN A 111 24.90 15.11 -40.09
N LYS A 112 25.84 14.43 -40.75
CA LYS A 112 27.26 14.84 -40.75
C LYS A 112 27.45 16.05 -41.67
N ILE A 113 28.26 16.99 -41.19
CA ILE A 113 28.89 18.07 -41.94
C ILE A 113 30.16 17.50 -42.58
#